data_AF-A0A8X6JS13-F1
#
_entry.id   AF-A0A8X6JS13-F1
#
_cell.length_a   1.000
_cell.length_b   1.000
_cell.length_c   1.000
_cell.angle_alpha   90.00
_cell.angle_beta   90.00
_cell.angle_gamma   90.00
#
_symmetry.space_group_name_H-M   'P 1'
#
loop_
_entity.id
_entity.type
_entity.pdbx_description
1 polymer ?
#
loop_
_entity_poly.entity_id
_entity_poly.type
_entity_poly.pdbx_seq_one_letter_code
_entity_poly.pdbx_strand_id
1 'polypeptide(L)'
;MSHQAIAKWCSMFENGRSHIDDTEREGRPSTATNSEIAALMNEYILANRRITIDEISNKVDISHGSVHKIIAGHPQFHKVCARWVPRLLTEEHKGKGFESAFAFLQRYQKEG
;
A
#
# COMPACT_ATOMS: atom_id res chain seq x y z
N MET A 1 36.92 13.31 14.59
CA MET A 1 35.90 13.55 15.64
C MET A 1 36.44 14.57 16.62
N SER A 2 35.62 15.50 17.10
CA SER A 2 36.07 16.48 18.10
C SER A 2 36.27 15.81 19.47
N HIS A 3 37.12 16.38 20.32
CA HIS A 3 37.35 15.89 21.68
C HIS A 3 36.05 15.79 22.50
N GLN A 4 35.11 16.75 22.30
CA GLN A 4 33.78 16.70 22.89
C GLN A 4 32.93 15.52 22.42
N ALA A 5 32.99 15.17 21.12
CA ALA A 5 32.25 14.02 20.60
C ALA A 5 32.77 12.71 21.20
N ILE A 6 34.09 12.58 21.35
CA ILE A 6 34.74 11.40 21.97
C ILE A 6 34.30 11.25 23.43
N ALA A 7 34.37 12.33 24.22
CA ALA A 7 33.96 12.31 25.63
C ALA A 7 32.47 11.94 25.80
N LYS A 8 31.60 12.44 24.92
CA LYS A 8 30.16 12.10 24.91
C LYS A 8 29.94 10.61 24.63
N TRP A 9 30.64 10.03 23.66
CA TRP A 9 30.55 8.60 23.35
C TRP A 9 31.08 7.73 24.49
N CYS A 10 32.23 8.06 25.08
CA CYS A 10 32.76 7.34 26.25
C CYS A 10 31.74 7.30 27.39
N SER A 11 31.14 8.45 27.73
CA SER A 11 30.10 8.52 28.77
C SER A 11 28.85 7.70 28.40
N MET A 12 28.43 7.68 27.14
CA MET A 12 27.28 6.85 26.72
C MET A 12 27.56 5.35 26.87
N PHE A 13 28.76 4.90 26.54
CA PHE A 13 29.17 3.50 26.71
C PHE A 13 29.27 3.11 28.20
N GLU A 14 29.86 3.96 29.04
CA GLU A 14 29.90 3.77 30.49
C GLU A 14 28.51 3.69 31.12
N ASN A 15 27.55 4.46 30.58
CA ASN A 15 26.15 4.43 30.98
C ASN A 15 25.34 3.28 30.35
N GLY A 16 26.01 2.29 29.73
CA GLY A 16 25.39 1.04 29.29
C GLY A 16 24.81 1.05 27.87
N ARG A 17 25.03 2.09 27.07
CA ARG A 17 24.68 2.05 25.64
C ARG A 17 25.63 1.12 24.91
N SER A 18 25.13 0.03 24.31
CA SER A 18 25.92 -0.92 23.53
C SER A 18 25.81 -0.72 22.02
N HIS A 19 24.83 0.06 21.55
CA HIS A 19 24.56 0.25 20.14
C HIS A 19 25.28 1.47 19.55
N ILE A 20 25.90 1.26 18.38
CA ILE A 20 26.71 2.27 17.69
C ILE A 20 25.85 3.17 16.79
N ASP A 21 24.69 2.71 16.30
CA ASP A 21 23.89 3.54 15.40
C ASP A 21 23.24 4.71 16.13
N ASP A 22 22.96 5.76 15.35
CA ASP A 22 22.20 6.93 15.78
C ASP A 22 20.85 6.53 16.38
N THR A 23 20.49 7.17 17.49
CA THR A 23 19.14 7.09 18.03
C THR A 23 18.16 7.77 17.09
N GLU A 24 16.89 7.36 17.14
CA GLU A 24 15.83 8.00 16.38
C GLU A 24 15.86 9.52 16.60
N ARG A 25 15.94 10.27 15.51
CA ARG A 25 15.97 11.74 15.53
C ARG A 25 14.57 12.24 15.24
N GLU A 26 14.07 13.13 16.09
CA GLU A 26 12.84 13.87 15.80
C GLU A 26 13.08 14.78 14.59
N GLY A 27 12.57 14.36 13.43
CA GLY A 27 12.55 15.16 12.22
C GLY A 27 11.37 16.13 12.21
N ARG A 28 11.26 16.93 11.14
CA ARG A 28 10.06 17.72 10.89
C ARG A 28 8.85 16.79 10.81
N PRO A 29 7.78 16.99 11.60
CA PRO A 29 6.58 16.18 11.50
C PRO A 29 6.02 16.30 10.09
N SER A 30 5.78 15.16 9.43
CA SER A 30 5.21 15.15 8.09
C SER A 30 3.79 15.70 8.17
N THR A 31 3.60 16.91 7.65
CA THR A 31 2.32 17.63 7.66
C THR A 31 1.24 16.92 6.81
N ALA A 32 1.61 15.86 6.09
CA ALA A 32 0.75 15.10 5.19
C ALA A 32 0.15 13.81 5.81
N THR A 33 0.51 13.44 7.04
CA THR A 33 0.04 12.18 7.65
C THR A 33 -1.05 12.47 8.68
N ASN A 34 -2.12 13.15 8.27
CA ASN A 34 -3.31 13.22 9.09
C ASN A 34 -4.07 11.89 8.90
N SER A 35 -4.38 11.18 9.99
CA SER A 35 -5.08 9.89 9.94
C SER A 35 -6.39 9.98 9.14
N GLU A 36 -7.07 11.12 9.26
CA GLU A 36 -8.31 11.45 8.52
C GLU A 36 -8.11 11.49 7.00
N ILE A 37 -7.03 12.11 6.54
CA ILE A 37 -6.68 12.18 5.11
C ILE A 37 -6.40 10.77 4.59
N ALA A 38 -5.65 9.97 5.33
CA ALA A 38 -5.37 8.58 4.95
C ALA A 38 -6.66 7.74 4.86
N ALA A 39 -7.60 7.91 5.80
CA ALA A 39 -8.89 7.25 5.77
C ALA A 39 -9.72 7.65 4.53
N LEU A 40 -9.78 8.95 4.22
CA LEU A 40 -10.48 9.47 3.04
C LEU A 40 -9.86 8.94 1.73
N MET A 41 -8.53 8.88 1.64
CA MET A 41 -7.84 8.28 0.49
C MET A 41 -8.18 6.80 0.34
N ASN A 42 -8.27 6.06 1.46
CA ASN A 42 -8.69 4.67 1.45
C ASN A 42 -10.10 4.52 0.87
N GLU A 43 -11.06 5.34 1.30
CA GLU A 43 -12.42 5.34 0.76
C GLU A 43 -12.44 5.54 -0.76
N TYR A 44 -11.70 6.53 -1.27
CA TYR A 44 -11.61 6.77 -2.72
C TYR A 44 -11.03 5.59 -3.50
N ILE A 45 -9.96 4.96 -2.98
CA ILE A 45 -9.34 3.80 -3.62
C ILE A 45 -10.27 2.59 -3.57
N LEU A 46 -10.96 2.36 -2.45
CA LEU A 46 -11.90 1.25 -2.29
C LEU A 46 -13.11 1.40 -3.24
N ALA A 47 -13.62 2.61 -3.41
CA ALA A 47 -14.75 2.93 -4.29
C ALA A 47 -14.39 2.78 -5.78
N ASN A 48 -13.19 3.20 -6.18
CA ASN A 48 -12.68 3.01 -7.54
C ASN A 48 -11.22 2.54 -7.53
N ARG A 49 -11.02 1.23 -7.72
CA ARG A 49 -9.69 0.60 -7.76
C ARG A 49 -8.79 1.06 -8.91
N ARG A 50 -9.31 1.83 -9.86
CA ARG A 50 -8.57 2.40 -10.99
C ARG A 50 -8.35 3.92 -10.88
N ILE A 51 -8.67 4.52 -9.75
CA ILE A 51 -8.45 5.95 -9.51
C ILE A 51 -6.96 6.30 -9.62
N THR A 52 -6.67 7.47 -10.18
CA THR A 52 -5.31 7.98 -10.35
C THR A 52 -4.86 8.81 -9.13
N ILE A 53 -3.54 8.96 -8.97
CA ILE A 53 -2.96 9.79 -7.91
C ILE A 53 -3.38 11.26 -8.11
N ASP A 54 -3.45 11.75 -9.35
CA ASP A 54 -3.89 13.10 -9.67
C ASP A 54 -5.36 13.35 -9.30
N GLU A 55 -6.25 12.38 -9.57
CA GLU A 55 -7.66 12.48 -9.16
C GLU A 55 -7.82 12.54 -7.65
N ILE A 56 -7.02 11.76 -6.90
CA ILE A 56 -7.01 11.84 -5.43
C ILE A 56 -6.43 13.19 -4.97
N SER A 57 -5.31 13.61 -5.55
CA SER A 57 -4.67 14.90 -5.27
C SER A 57 -5.64 16.07 -5.38
N ASN A 58 -6.41 16.11 -6.46
CA ASN A 58 -7.43 17.14 -6.71
C ASN A 58 -8.62 17.06 -5.74
N LYS A 59 -9.01 15.85 -5.29
CA LYS A 59 -10.15 15.68 -4.37
C LYS A 59 -9.80 16.02 -2.92
N VAL A 60 -8.56 15.78 -2.51
CA VAL A 60 -8.11 15.97 -1.12
C VAL A 60 -7.32 17.27 -0.95
N ASP A 61 -7.07 18.01 -2.04
CA ASP A 61 -6.29 19.25 -2.09
C ASP A 61 -4.87 19.08 -1.49
N ILE A 62 -4.21 18.01 -1.89
CA ILE A 62 -2.86 17.64 -1.43
C ILE A 62 -1.97 17.42 -2.63
N SER A 63 -0.69 17.76 -2.54
CA SER A 63 0.25 17.52 -3.63
C SER A 63 0.31 16.05 -4.06
N HIS A 64 0.45 15.82 -5.37
CA HIS A 64 0.64 14.48 -5.96
C HIS A 64 1.73 13.67 -5.23
N GLY A 65 2.86 14.29 -4.90
CA GLY A 65 3.97 13.63 -4.20
C GLY A 65 3.60 13.15 -2.79
N SER A 66 2.83 13.94 -2.05
CA SER A 66 2.32 13.56 -0.74
C SER A 66 1.32 12.41 -0.83
N VAL A 67 0.38 12.47 -1.78
CA VAL A 67 -0.58 11.38 -2.05
C VAL A 67 0.17 10.08 -2.37
N HIS A 68 1.16 10.14 -3.26
CA HIS A 68 1.98 8.98 -3.61
C HIS A 68 2.68 8.39 -2.38
N LYS A 69 3.29 9.24 -1.54
CA LYS A 69 4.00 8.80 -0.33
C LYS A 69 3.07 8.12 0.67
N ILE A 70 1.86 8.65 0.86
CA ILE A 70 0.86 8.06 1.78
C ILE A 70 0.42 6.69 1.26
N ILE A 71 0.08 6.57 -0.03
CA ILE A 71 -0.36 5.31 -0.63
C ILE A 71 0.76 4.26 -0.60
N ALA A 72 1.99 4.65 -0.97
CA ALA A 72 3.15 3.75 -0.99
C ALA A 72 3.58 3.28 0.41
N GLY A 73 3.35 4.10 1.44
CA GLY A 73 3.59 3.73 2.84
C GLY A 73 2.50 2.83 3.44
N HIS A 74 1.37 2.66 2.76
CA HIS A 74 0.26 1.88 3.27
C HIS A 74 0.40 0.41 2.84
N PRO A 75 0.57 -0.55 3.77
CA PRO A 75 0.92 -1.94 3.45
C PRO A 75 -0.17 -2.72 2.69
N GLN A 76 -1.35 -2.13 2.50
CA GLN A 76 -2.50 -2.77 1.85
C GLN A 76 -2.62 -2.40 0.38
N PHE A 77 -1.96 -1.33 -0.09
CA PHE A 77 -2.08 -0.87 -1.46
C PHE A 77 -0.84 -1.15 -2.27
N HIS A 78 -1.06 -1.76 -3.43
CA HIS A 78 -0.03 -2.06 -4.41
C HIS A 78 -0.57 -1.68 -5.78
N LYS A 79 0.24 -1.01 -6.59
CA LYS A 79 -0.12 -0.75 -7.99
C LYS A 79 0.03 -2.04 -8.78
N VAL A 80 -1.06 -2.49 -9.40
CA VAL A 80 -1.09 -3.66 -10.28
C VAL A 80 -1.60 -3.27 -11.66
N CYS A 81 -1.03 -3.88 -12.70
CA CYS A 81 -1.52 -3.70 -14.07
C CYS A 81 -2.81 -4.49 -14.27
N ALA A 82 -3.75 -3.92 -15.01
CA ALA A 82 -4.96 -4.65 -15.41
C ALA A 82 -4.59 -5.84 -16.31
N ARG A 83 -5.26 -6.98 -16.10
CA ARG A 83 -5.07 -8.17 -16.92
C ARG A 83 -5.93 -8.08 -18.18
N TRP A 84 -5.35 -8.40 -19.34
CA TRP A 84 -6.10 -8.50 -20.59
C TRP A 84 -7.10 -9.64 -20.53
N VAL A 85 -8.34 -9.36 -20.93
CA VAL A 85 -9.41 -10.35 -21.04
C VAL A 85 -9.75 -10.49 -22.53
N PRO A 86 -9.70 -11.70 -23.11
CA PRO A 86 -9.83 -11.90 -24.56
C PRO A 86 -11.13 -11.37 -25.18
N ARG A 87 -12.21 -11.30 -24.41
CA ARG A 87 -13.52 -10.82 -24.86
C ARG A 87 -14.36 -10.32 -23.69
N LEU A 88 -15.25 -9.37 -23.97
CA LEU A 88 -16.29 -8.97 -23.03
C LEU A 88 -17.40 -10.03 -23.05
N LEU A 89 -17.62 -10.71 -21.93
CA LEU A 89 -18.64 -11.77 -21.83
C LEU A 89 -20.02 -11.16 -21.56
N THR A 90 -21.02 -11.63 -22.29
CA THR A 90 -22.44 -11.40 -21.99
C THR A 90 -22.88 -12.32 -20.86
N GLU A 91 -24.04 -12.05 -20.26
CA GLU A 91 -24.59 -12.92 -19.21
C GLU A 91 -24.87 -14.34 -19.73
N GLU A 92 -25.33 -14.48 -20.98
CA GLU A 92 -25.50 -15.79 -21.63
C GLU A 92 -24.18 -16.55 -21.75
N HIS A 93 -23.09 -15.88 -22.14
CA HIS A 93 -21.76 -16.50 -22.22
C HIS A 93 -21.27 -16.96 -20.84
N LYS A 94 -21.52 -16.18 -19.80
CA LYS A 94 -21.17 -16.55 -18.41
C LYS A 94 -21.99 -17.74 -17.94
N GLY A 95 -23.29 -17.76 -18.21
CA GLY A 95 -24.19 -18.86 -17.88
C GLY A 95 -23.72 -20.18 -18.51
N LYS A 96 -23.50 -20.19 -19.82
CA LYS A 96 -22.97 -21.37 -20.54
C LYS A 96 -21.60 -21.81 -20.00
N GLY A 97 -20.74 -20.85 -19.67
CA GLY A 97 -19.43 -21.12 -19.07
C GLY A 97 -19.55 -21.82 -17.71
N PHE A 98 -20.45 -21.33 -16.85
CA PHE A 98 -20.73 -21.93 -15.54
C PHE A 98 -21.32 -23.34 -15.67
N GLU A 99 -22.35 -23.53 -16.50
CA GLU A 99 -22.98 -24.83 -16.71
C GLU A 99 -21.99 -25.89 -17.18
N SER A 100 -21.15 -25.53 -18.15
CA SER A 100 -20.11 -26.42 -18.67
C SER A 100 -19.11 -26.80 -17.59
N ALA A 101 -18.60 -25.81 -16.85
CA ALA A 101 -17.64 -26.04 -15.76
C ALA A 101 -18.25 -26.89 -14.63
N PHE A 102 -19.51 -26.65 -14.29
CA PHE A 102 -20.24 -27.41 -13.27
C PHE A 102 -20.44 -28.87 -13.69
N ALA A 103 -20.84 -29.11 -14.94
CA ALA A 103 -20.97 -30.47 -15.48
C ALA A 103 -19.62 -31.22 -15.44
N PHE A 104 -18.51 -30.56 -15.81
CA PHE A 104 -17.18 -31.16 -15.70
C PHE A 104 -16.80 -31.47 -14.25
N LEU A 105 -17.10 -30.57 -13.30
CA LEU A 105 -16.83 -30.78 -11.88
C LEU A 105 -17.61 -31.98 -11.33
N GLN A 106 -18.91 -32.08 -11.62
CA GLN A 106 -19.74 -33.21 -11.19
C GLN A 106 -19.24 -34.53 -11.76
N ARG A 107 -18.86 -34.53 -13.04
CA ARG A 107 -18.29 -35.72 -13.69
C ARG A 107 -16.99 -36.14 -13.02
N TYR A 108 -16.09 -35.19 -12.75
CA TYR A 108 -14.84 -35.45 -12.05
C TYR A 108 -15.08 -36.04 -10.65
N GLN A 109 -16.08 -35.56 -9.91
CA GLN A 109 -16.42 -36.13 -8.59
C GLN A 109 -16.98 -37.56 -8.65
N LYS A 110 -17.60 -37.94 -9.77
CA LYS A 110 -18.24 -39.26 -9.95
C LYS A 110 -17.29 -40.30 -10.54
N GLU A 111 -16.46 -39.89 -11.48
CA GLU A 111 -15.61 -40.76 -12.31
C GLU A 111 -14.11 -40.63 -12.01
N GLY A 112 -13.71 -39.60 -11.26
CA GLY A 112 -12.32 -39.33 -10.87
C GLY A 112 -11.89 -40.00 -9.59
#